data_AF-A0A2K5UUH8-F1
#
_entry.id   AF-A0A2K5UUH8-F1
#
_cell.length_a   1.000
_cell.length_b   1.000
_cell.length_c   1.000
_cell.angle_alpha   90.00
_cell.angle_beta   90.00
_cell.angle_gamma   90.00
#
_symmetry.space_group_name_H-M   'P 1'
#
loop_
_entity.id
_entity.type
_entity.pdbx_description
1 polymer ?
#
loop_
_entity_poly.entity_id
_entity_poly.type
_entity_poly.pdbx_seq_one_letter_code
_entity_poly.pdbx_strand_id
1 'polypeptide(L)'
;MEQTVLVPPGPDSFNFFTRESLAAIERRIAEEKAKNPKPDKKDDDENGPKPNSDLEAGKNLPFIYGDIPPEMVSEPLEDLDPYYINKKTFIVLNKGKAIFRFSATSALMLIMCTILTNCVFMTMSNPPDWTKNVEYTFTGIYTFESLIKIIARGFCLEDFTFLRDPWNWLDFTVITFAYVTEFVDLGNVSALRTFRVLRALKTISVIPGLKTIVGALIQSVKKLSDVMILTVFCLSVFALIGLQLFMGNLRNKCIQWPPTNASLEEHSVEKNITVNYNGTLINETINCIRELHAGKCYYYAK
;
A
#
# COMPACT_ATOMS: atom_id res chain seq x y z
N MET A 1 7.26 14.08 -48.17
CA MET A 1 6.27 14.98 -47.55
C MET A 1 5.21 14.08 -46.95
N GLU A 2 5.43 13.64 -45.71
CA GLU A 2 4.45 12.84 -44.98
C GLU A 2 3.34 13.77 -44.49
N GLN A 3 2.12 13.43 -44.88
CA GLN A 3 0.91 14.15 -44.53
C GLN A 3 0.64 13.85 -43.06
N THR A 4 1.02 14.77 -42.17
CA THR A 4 0.55 14.78 -40.78
C THR A 4 -0.97 14.82 -40.83
N VAL A 5 -1.60 13.69 -40.54
CA VAL A 5 -3.05 13.60 -40.35
C VAL A 5 -3.37 14.40 -39.09
N LEU A 6 -3.51 15.72 -39.23
CA LEU A 6 -4.11 16.55 -38.20
C LEU A 6 -5.57 16.11 -38.10
N VAL A 7 -5.89 15.34 -37.07
CA VAL A 7 -7.28 15.13 -36.66
C VAL A 7 -7.88 16.53 -36.45
N PRO A 8 -9.03 16.85 -37.07
CA PRO A 8 -9.60 18.18 -36.99
C PRO A 8 -9.94 18.52 -35.53
N PRO A 9 -9.52 19.68 -35.01
CA PRO A 9 -9.79 20.06 -33.63
C PRO A 9 -11.31 20.17 -33.40
N GLY A 10 -11.84 19.36 -32.49
CA GLY A 10 -13.26 19.35 -32.15
C GLY A 10 -13.69 18.13 -31.34
N PRO A 11 -14.92 18.13 -30.78
CA PRO A 11 -15.46 17.02 -29.98
C PRO A 11 -15.63 15.72 -30.77
N ASP A 12 -15.58 15.78 -32.11
CA ASP A 12 -15.63 14.61 -32.99
C ASP A 12 -14.27 13.88 -33.11
N SER A 13 -13.24 14.33 -32.40
CA SER A 13 -11.92 13.69 -32.38
C SER A 13 -11.87 12.40 -31.54
N PHE A 14 -12.89 12.13 -30.73
CA PHE A 14 -12.91 10.97 -29.84
C PHE A 14 -13.51 9.75 -30.53
N ASN A 15 -12.72 8.69 -30.66
CA ASN A 15 -13.17 7.39 -31.14
C ASN A 15 -13.07 6.36 -30.02
N PHE A 16 -14.05 5.44 -29.94
CA PHE A 16 -13.96 4.31 -29.03
C PHE A 16 -12.87 3.33 -29.44
N PHE A 17 -12.14 2.83 -28.44
CA PHE A 17 -11.15 1.79 -28.64
C PHE A 17 -11.83 0.42 -28.71
N THR A 18 -12.14 -0.04 -29.92
CA THR A 18 -12.79 -1.34 -30.19
C THR A 18 -11.79 -2.43 -30.59
N ARG A 19 -12.23 -3.69 -30.65
CA ARG A 19 -11.40 -4.80 -31.20
C ARG A 19 -10.96 -4.54 -32.64
N GLU A 20 -11.79 -3.86 -33.42
CA GLU A 20 -11.48 -3.49 -34.80
C GLU A 20 -10.40 -2.41 -34.86
N SER A 21 -10.45 -1.42 -33.96
CA SER A 21 -9.39 -0.42 -33.80
C SER A 21 -8.04 -1.08 -33.47
N LEU A 22 -8.01 -2.03 -32.52
CA LEU A 22 -6.80 -2.78 -32.18
C LEU A 22 -6.24 -3.54 -33.40
N ALA A 23 -7.11 -4.22 -34.16
CA ALA A 23 -6.71 -4.93 -35.37
C ALA A 23 -6.19 -3.99 -36.47
N ALA A 24 -6.77 -2.80 -36.59
CA ALA A 24 -6.31 -1.76 -37.52
C ALA A 24 -4.93 -1.22 -37.12
N ILE A 25 -4.70 -0.97 -35.83
CA ILE A 25 -3.38 -0.57 -35.30
C ILE A 25 -2.35 -1.67 -35.57
N GLU A 26 -2.69 -2.93 -35.33
CA GLU A 26 -1.79 -4.06 -35.59
C GLU A 26 -1.41 -4.20 -37.06
N ARG A 27 -2.36 -3.97 -37.98
CA ARG A 27 -2.09 -3.94 -39.42
C ARG A 27 -1.15 -2.81 -39.78
N ARG A 28 -1.37 -1.59 -39.28
CA ARG A 28 -0.46 -0.45 -39.53
C ARG A 28 0.95 -0.72 -39.04
N ILE A 29 1.11 -1.30 -37.84
CA ILE A 29 2.41 -1.69 -37.30
C ILE A 29 3.08 -2.76 -38.18
N ALA A 30 2.32 -3.73 -38.68
CA ALA A 30 2.85 -4.77 -39.56
C ALA A 30 3.29 -4.22 -40.92
N GLU A 31 2.51 -3.29 -41.49
CA GLU A 31 2.83 -2.61 -42.76
C GLU A 31 4.06 -1.70 -42.63
N GLU A 32 4.21 -0.96 -41.52
CA GLU A 32 5.40 -0.16 -41.25
C GLU A 32 6.65 -1.04 -41.07
N LYS A 33 6.54 -2.14 -40.33
CA LYS A 33 7.63 -3.12 -40.19
C LYS A 33 7.99 -3.78 -41.53
N ALA A 34 7.03 -4.00 -42.41
CA ALA A 34 7.28 -4.52 -43.75
C ALA A 34 7.99 -3.50 -44.66
N LYS A 35 7.69 -2.20 -44.49
CA LYS A 35 8.35 -1.11 -45.21
C LYS A 35 9.76 -0.81 -44.68
N ASN A 36 10.01 -1.02 -43.39
CA ASN A 36 11.30 -0.72 -42.76
C ASN A 36 11.78 -1.89 -41.86
N PRO A 37 12.46 -2.90 -42.44
CA PRO A 37 12.83 -4.13 -41.72
C PRO A 37 14.06 -4.00 -40.80
N LYS A 38 14.68 -2.81 -40.69
CA LYS A 38 15.81 -2.62 -39.78
C LYS A 38 15.31 -2.56 -38.32
N PRO A 39 15.96 -3.26 -37.38
CA PRO A 39 15.69 -3.07 -35.96
C PRO A 39 15.99 -1.61 -35.62
N ASP A 40 15.16 -0.98 -34.79
CA ASP A 40 15.35 0.37 -34.26
C ASP A 40 16.80 0.54 -33.77
N LYS A 41 17.69 1.02 -34.64
CA LYS A 41 18.90 1.71 -34.19
C LYS A 41 18.38 2.98 -33.56
N LYS A 42 18.65 3.14 -32.26
CA LYS A 42 18.67 4.44 -31.62
C LYS A 42 19.79 5.23 -32.28
N ASP A 43 19.52 5.75 -33.47
CA ASP A 43 20.27 6.88 -33.98
C ASP A 43 19.70 8.08 -33.19
N ASP A 44 20.58 8.75 -32.45
CA ASP A 44 20.32 9.96 -31.65
C ASP A 44 19.95 11.16 -32.55
N ASP A 45 18.99 10.99 -33.44
CA ASP A 45 18.41 12.09 -34.20
C ASP A 45 17.36 12.76 -33.31
N GLU A 46 17.71 13.94 -32.78
CA GLU A 46 16.80 14.88 -32.08
C GLU A 46 15.52 15.25 -32.87
N ASN A 47 15.41 14.79 -34.12
CA ASN A 47 14.34 15.05 -35.09
C ASN A 47 13.28 13.94 -35.22
N GLY A 48 13.32 12.89 -34.41
CA GLY A 48 12.22 11.92 -34.35
C GLY A 48 10.90 12.55 -33.89
N PRO A 49 9.72 12.01 -34.29
CA PRO A 49 8.44 12.50 -33.79
C PRO A 49 8.40 12.38 -32.27
N LYS A 50 8.12 13.50 -31.58
CA LYS A 50 8.05 13.58 -30.11
C LYS A 50 6.58 13.60 -29.65
N PRO A 51 6.27 13.01 -28.49
CA PRO A 51 4.93 13.11 -27.91
C PRO A 51 4.59 14.57 -27.61
N ASN A 52 3.32 14.93 -27.78
CA ASN A 52 2.88 16.30 -27.54
C ASN A 52 2.81 16.60 -26.03
N SER A 53 3.48 17.66 -25.57
CA SER A 53 3.56 18.07 -24.15
C SER A 53 2.20 18.42 -23.53
N ASP A 54 1.25 18.77 -24.38
CA ASP A 54 -0.11 19.16 -23.97
C ASP A 54 -1.02 17.94 -23.76
N LEU A 55 -0.63 16.77 -24.29
CA LEU A 55 -1.36 15.49 -24.21
C LEU A 55 -0.65 14.47 -23.31
N GLU A 56 0.09 14.96 -22.30
CA GLU A 56 0.73 14.13 -21.30
C GLU A 56 -0.29 13.50 -20.33
N ALA A 57 0.01 12.27 -19.90
CA ALA A 57 -0.83 11.58 -18.92
C ALA A 57 -0.85 12.35 -17.59
N GLY A 58 -2.05 12.53 -17.03
CA GLY A 58 -2.29 13.26 -15.79
C GLY A 58 -2.53 14.76 -15.98
N LYS A 59 -2.34 15.32 -17.18
CA LYS A 59 -2.77 16.69 -17.50
C LYS A 59 -4.24 16.72 -17.92
N ASN A 60 -4.82 17.91 -17.81
CA ASN A 60 -6.17 18.17 -18.30
C ASN A 60 -6.12 18.34 -19.82
N LEU A 61 -7.14 17.83 -20.50
CA LEU A 61 -7.30 17.94 -21.93
C LEU A 61 -7.31 19.42 -22.36
N PRO A 62 -6.52 19.80 -23.37
CA PRO A 62 -6.52 21.16 -23.91
C PRO A 62 -7.92 21.59 -24.36
N PHE A 63 -8.23 22.87 -24.19
CA PHE A 63 -9.54 23.44 -24.53
C PHE A 63 -9.94 23.25 -26.00
N ILE A 64 -8.95 23.04 -26.88
CA ILE A 64 -9.08 22.84 -28.33
C ILE A 64 -9.97 21.63 -28.69
N TYR A 65 -10.02 20.61 -27.83
CA TYR A 65 -10.84 19.40 -28.05
C TYR A 65 -12.29 19.54 -27.56
N GLY A 66 -12.66 20.67 -26.97
CA GLY A 66 -14.02 20.93 -26.51
C GLY A 66 -14.43 20.17 -25.25
N ASP A 67 -15.74 19.99 -25.08
CA ASP A 67 -16.33 19.20 -24.00
C ASP A 67 -16.50 17.74 -24.44
N ILE A 68 -16.20 16.82 -23.53
CA ILE A 68 -16.27 15.38 -23.78
C ILE A 68 -17.74 14.96 -23.71
N PRO A 69 -18.27 14.23 -24.72
CA PRO A 69 -19.61 13.67 -24.66
C PRO A 69 -19.80 12.82 -23.39
N PRO A 70 -20.92 12.95 -22.65
CA PRO A 70 -21.12 12.25 -21.37
C PRO A 70 -20.99 10.72 -21.46
N GLU A 71 -21.32 10.13 -22.62
CA GLU A 71 -21.25 8.69 -22.89
C GLU A 71 -19.83 8.17 -23.10
N MET A 72 -18.86 9.04 -23.39
CA MET A 72 -17.46 8.67 -23.65
C MET A 72 -16.57 8.85 -22.40
N VAL A 73 -17.13 9.34 -21.30
CA VAL A 73 -16.38 9.55 -20.07
C VAL A 73 -16.14 8.21 -19.37
N SER A 74 -14.88 7.94 -19.04
CA SER A 74 -14.43 6.66 -18.44
C SER A 74 -14.50 5.45 -19.38
N GLU A 75 -14.82 5.65 -20.65
CA GLU A 75 -14.73 4.62 -21.68
C GLU A 75 -13.35 4.63 -22.34
N PRO A 76 -12.87 3.47 -22.86
CA PRO A 76 -11.58 3.41 -23.53
C PRO A 76 -11.69 4.05 -24.92
N LEU A 77 -10.85 5.05 -25.17
CA LEU A 77 -10.80 5.84 -26.40
C LEU A 77 -9.45 5.65 -27.11
N GLU A 78 -9.42 5.88 -28.42
CA GLU A 78 -8.19 5.94 -29.20
C GLU A 78 -7.30 7.11 -28.75
N ASP A 79 -5.98 6.94 -28.84
CA ASP A 79 -5.03 7.98 -28.50
C ASP A 79 -5.14 9.17 -29.47
N LEU A 80 -5.32 10.38 -28.93
CA LEU A 80 -5.46 11.63 -29.68
C LEU A 80 -4.13 12.14 -30.25
N ASP A 81 -3.02 11.69 -29.69
CA ASP A 81 -1.68 12.12 -30.07
C ASP A 81 -1.19 11.29 -31.27
N PRO A 82 -0.89 11.92 -32.43
CA PRO A 82 -0.38 11.24 -33.62
C PRO A 82 0.85 10.37 -33.34
N TYR A 83 1.66 10.71 -32.33
CA TYR A 83 2.82 9.91 -31.93
C TYR A 83 2.45 8.51 -31.41
N TYR A 84 1.25 8.34 -30.85
CA TYR A 84 0.76 7.10 -30.28
C TYR A 84 -0.18 6.32 -31.21
N ILE A 85 -0.49 6.82 -32.42
CA ILE A 85 -1.46 6.22 -33.36
C ILE A 85 -1.06 4.83 -33.86
N ASN A 86 0.26 4.57 -33.91
CA ASN A 86 0.87 3.29 -34.29
C ASN A 86 1.35 2.51 -33.06
N LYS A 87 0.88 2.86 -31.86
CA LYS A 87 1.17 2.14 -30.62
C LYS A 87 -0.10 1.47 -30.14
N LYS A 88 0.04 0.31 -29.49
CA LYS A 88 -1.08 -0.38 -28.83
C LYS A 88 -1.41 0.32 -27.52
N THR A 89 -1.93 1.54 -27.61
CA THR A 89 -2.32 2.36 -26.46
C THR A 89 -3.74 2.87 -26.62
N PHE A 90 -4.40 3.10 -25.50
CA PHE A 90 -5.72 3.69 -25.40
C PHE A 90 -5.73 4.71 -24.27
N ILE A 91 -6.57 5.72 -24.37
CA ILE A 91 -6.74 6.74 -23.34
C ILE A 91 -8.09 6.59 -22.67
N VAL A 92 -8.17 6.98 -21.40
CA VAL A 92 -9.41 7.11 -20.64
C VAL A 92 -9.47 8.52 -20.10
N LEU A 93 -10.58 9.21 -20.30
CA LEU A 93 -10.81 10.56 -19.83
C LEU A 93 -11.77 10.56 -18.64
N ASN A 94 -11.45 11.31 -17.58
CA ASN A 94 -12.37 11.52 -16.45
C ASN A 94 -13.33 12.70 -16.71
N LYS A 95 -14.40 12.83 -15.91
CA LYS A 95 -15.33 13.98 -15.91
C LYS A 95 -14.61 15.33 -15.79
N GLY A 96 -13.46 15.36 -15.10
CA GLY A 96 -12.59 16.53 -14.98
C GLY A 96 -11.63 16.76 -16.15
N LYS A 97 -11.83 16.09 -17.30
CA LYS A 97 -10.99 16.14 -18.51
C LYS A 97 -9.53 15.66 -18.33
N ALA A 98 -9.20 14.93 -17.27
CA ALA A 98 -7.84 14.40 -17.08
C ALA A 98 -7.56 13.21 -18.01
N ILE A 99 -6.39 13.17 -18.65
CA ILE A 99 -5.95 12.13 -19.59
C ILE A 99 -5.24 11.00 -18.84
N PHE A 100 -5.75 9.77 -18.96
CA PHE A 100 -5.06 8.56 -18.49
C PHE A 100 -4.70 7.68 -19.67
N ARG A 101 -3.40 7.39 -19.87
CA ARG A 101 -2.93 6.56 -21.00
C ARG A 101 -2.59 5.16 -20.53
N PHE A 102 -3.12 4.17 -21.23
CA PHE A 102 -2.93 2.75 -20.95
C PHE A 102 -2.36 2.05 -22.18
N SER A 103 -1.56 1.01 -21.99
CA SER A 103 -1.08 0.18 -23.09
C SER A 103 -1.84 -1.14 -23.12
N ALA A 104 -2.38 -1.50 -24.29
CA ALA A 104 -3.08 -2.74 -24.58
C ALA A 104 -2.12 -3.92 -24.83
N THR A 105 -0.87 -3.85 -24.35
CA THR A 105 0.13 -4.90 -24.61
C THR A 105 -0.22 -6.16 -23.83
N SER A 106 -0.26 -7.32 -24.51
CA SER A 106 -0.56 -8.63 -23.93
C SER A 106 0.32 -8.98 -22.72
N ALA A 107 1.56 -8.46 -22.68
CA ALA A 107 2.49 -8.62 -21.58
C ALA A 107 1.96 -8.05 -20.25
N LEU A 108 1.26 -6.91 -20.26
CA LEU A 108 0.68 -6.32 -19.04
C LEU A 108 -0.44 -7.19 -18.47
N MET A 109 -1.27 -7.77 -19.34
CA MET A 109 -2.32 -8.71 -18.93
C MET A 109 -1.73 -9.97 -18.32
N LEU A 110 -0.65 -10.52 -18.90
CA LEU A 110 0.04 -11.69 -18.35
C LEU A 110 0.61 -11.41 -16.96
N ILE A 111 1.24 -10.25 -16.76
CA ILE A 111 1.82 -9.84 -15.49
C ILE A 111 0.72 -9.66 -14.43
N MET A 112 -0.38 -9.01 -14.79
CA MET A 112 -1.52 -8.80 -13.88
C MET A 112 -2.16 -10.13 -13.47
N CYS A 113 -2.36 -11.05 -14.43
CA CYS A 113 -2.82 -12.40 -14.15
C CYS A 113 -1.88 -13.15 -13.20
N THR A 114 -0.55 -13.11 -13.41
CA THR A 114 0.41 -13.75 -12.48
C THR A 114 0.36 -13.17 -11.07
N ILE A 115 0.15 -11.86 -10.92
CA ILE A 115 0.02 -11.22 -9.61
C ILE A 115 -1.26 -11.69 -8.90
N LEU A 116 -2.39 -11.70 -9.61
CA LEU A 116 -3.65 -12.19 -9.05
C LEU A 116 -3.58 -13.67 -8.66
N THR A 117 -3.00 -14.51 -9.51
CA THR A 117 -2.81 -15.93 -9.19
C THR A 117 -1.93 -16.09 -7.95
N ASN A 118 -0.84 -15.32 -7.81
CA ASN A 118 0.00 -15.35 -6.62
C ASN A 118 -0.75 -14.89 -5.36
N CYS A 119 -1.61 -13.87 -5.45
CA CYS A 119 -2.45 -13.43 -4.34
C CYS A 119 -3.44 -14.51 -3.89
N VAL A 120 -4.02 -15.28 -4.83
CA VAL A 120 -4.92 -16.41 -4.51
C VAL A 120 -4.15 -17.53 -3.79
N PHE A 121 -2.91 -17.83 -4.20
CA PHE A 121 -2.07 -18.79 -3.48
C PHE A 121 -1.72 -18.33 -2.06
N MET A 122 -1.51 -17.03 -1.86
CA MET A 122 -1.24 -16.45 -0.54
C MET A 122 -2.42 -16.57 0.44
N THR A 123 -3.66 -16.69 -0.06
CA THR A 123 -4.83 -16.89 0.80
C THR A 123 -5.02 -18.32 1.29
N MET A 124 -4.25 -19.29 0.76
CA MET A 124 -4.36 -20.68 1.21
C MET A 124 -3.70 -20.85 2.58
N SER A 125 -4.48 -21.23 3.59
CA SER A 125 -3.99 -21.36 4.98
C SER A 125 -2.95 -22.47 5.18
N ASN A 126 -3.03 -23.55 4.38
CA ASN A 126 -2.10 -24.68 4.41
C ASN A 126 -1.57 -24.94 3.00
N PRO A 127 -0.44 -24.32 2.60
CA PRO A 127 0.11 -24.54 1.28
C PRO A 127 0.72 -25.95 1.20
N PRO A 128 0.35 -26.76 0.20
CA PRO A 128 1.01 -28.03 -0.06
C PRO A 128 2.45 -27.81 -0.57
N ASP A 129 3.32 -28.82 -0.45
CA ASP A 129 4.77 -28.67 -0.72
C ASP A 129 5.10 -28.24 -2.16
N TRP A 130 4.25 -28.58 -3.13
CA TRP A 130 4.40 -28.15 -4.52
C TRP A 130 4.21 -26.64 -4.73
N THR A 131 3.55 -25.95 -3.81
CA THR A 131 3.33 -24.49 -3.89
C THR A 131 4.65 -23.73 -3.79
N LYS A 132 5.68 -24.26 -3.12
CA LYS A 132 7.02 -23.62 -3.08
C LYS A 132 7.64 -23.47 -4.47
N ASN A 133 7.54 -24.50 -5.31
CA ASN A 133 8.06 -24.46 -6.69
C ASN A 133 7.34 -23.41 -7.54
N VAL A 134 6.03 -23.26 -7.31
CA VAL A 134 5.21 -22.24 -7.95
C VAL A 134 5.59 -20.84 -7.47
N GLU A 135 5.86 -20.65 -6.17
CA GLU A 135 6.36 -19.39 -5.61
C GLU A 135 7.73 -18.99 -6.17
N TYR A 136 8.65 -19.94 -6.34
CA TYR A 136 9.94 -19.71 -7.02
C TYR A 136 9.74 -19.28 -8.47
N THR A 137 8.81 -19.94 -9.18
CA THR A 137 8.49 -19.61 -10.58
C THR A 137 7.96 -18.19 -10.70
N PHE A 138 7.02 -17.79 -9.83
CA PHE A 138 6.52 -16.41 -9.80
C PHE A 138 7.61 -15.39 -9.47
N THR A 139 8.48 -15.70 -8.52
CA THR A 139 9.62 -14.83 -8.17
C THR A 139 10.54 -14.64 -9.36
N GLY A 140 10.89 -15.73 -10.08
CA GLY A 140 11.70 -15.68 -11.29
C GLY A 140 11.09 -14.85 -12.41
N ILE A 141 9.78 -14.97 -12.64
CA ILE A 141 9.05 -14.15 -13.62
C ILE A 141 9.16 -12.66 -13.27
N TYR A 142 8.99 -12.29 -11.99
CA TYR A 142 9.11 -10.90 -11.55
C TYR A 142 10.53 -10.35 -11.67
N THR A 143 11.54 -11.16 -11.36
CA THR A 143 12.95 -10.79 -11.55
C THR A 143 13.24 -10.52 -13.02
N PHE A 144 12.78 -11.40 -13.92
CA PHE A 144 13.01 -11.28 -15.35
C PHE A 144 12.32 -10.05 -15.93
N GLU A 145 11.08 -9.79 -15.53
CA GLU A 145 10.32 -8.61 -15.96
C GLU A 145 10.98 -7.30 -15.52
N SER A 146 11.43 -7.21 -14.27
CA SER A 146 12.17 -6.05 -13.80
C SER A 146 13.56 -5.93 -14.43
N LEU A 147 14.27 -7.02 -14.67
CA LEU A 147 15.56 -7.02 -15.37
C LEU A 147 15.43 -6.48 -16.79
N ILE A 148 14.39 -6.89 -17.53
CA ILE A 148 14.10 -6.34 -18.86
C ILE A 148 13.82 -4.83 -18.78
N LYS A 149 13.02 -4.37 -17.80
CA LYS A 149 12.76 -2.93 -17.63
C LYS A 149 14.04 -2.15 -17.32
N ILE A 150 14.92 -2.72 -16.50
CA ILE A 150 16.22 -2.13 -16.14
C ILE A 150 17.10 -1.99 -17.39
N ILE A 151 17.24 -3.06 -18.18
CA ILE A 151 18.09 -3.06 -19.38
C ILE A 151 17.50 -2.14 -20.46
N ALA A 152 16.18 -2.13 -20.65
CA ALA A 152 15.53 -1.32 -21.67
C ALA A 152 15.61 0.20 -21.39
N ARG A 153 15.59 0.61 -20.12
CA ARG A 153 15.63 2.02 -19.70
C ARG A 153 17.05 2.53 -19.39
N GLY A 154 18.03 1.65 -19.26
CA GLY A 154 19.42 2.00 -18.94
C GLY A 154 19.70 1.96 -17.43
N PHE A 155 20.78 1.28 -17.06
CA PHE A 155 21.11 0.98 -15.66
C PHE A 155 21.60 2.21 -14.89
N CYS A 156 22.48 3.06 -15.47
CA CYS A 156 23.08 4.22 -14.78
C CYS A 156 24.06 5.09 -15.62
N LEU A 157 23.90 5.26 -16.94
CA LEU A 157 24.97 5.90 -17.76
C LEU A 157 24.60 7.12 -18.63
N GLU A 158 23.36 7.61 -18.60
CA GLU A 158 23.02 8.95 -19.13
C GLU A 158 21.66 9.40 -18.57
N ASP A 159 21.35 10.70 -18.65
CA ASP A 159 20.38 11.51 -17.87
C ASP A 159 18.91 11.00 -17.73
N PHE A 160 18.55 9.84 -18.32
CA PHE A 160 17.26 9.16 -18.17
C PHE A 160 17.36 7.97 -17.21
N THR A 161 17.56 8.26 -15.93
CA THR A 161 17.85 7.26 -14.90
C THR A 161 16.60 6.51 -14.40
N PHE A 162 16.62 5.18 -14.52
CA PHE A 162 15.64 4.21 -13.98
C PHE A 162 15.25 4.48 -12.51
N LEU A 163 16.14 5.06 -11.69
CA LEU A 163 15.93 5.36 -10.27
C LEU A 163 15.16 6.67 -9.98
N ARG A 164 14.79 7.49 -10.98
CA ARG A 164 14.03 8.73 -10.74
C ARG A 164 12.54 8.49 -10.52
N ASP A 165 12.00 7.39 -11.05
CA ASP A 165 10.60 7.01 -10.88
C ASP A 165 10.37 6.29 -9.53
N PRO A 166 9.60 6.87 -8.59
CA PRO A 166 9.34 6.24 -7.27
C PRO A 166 8.66 4.86 -7.38
N TRP A 167 7.88 4.65 -8.45
CA TRP A 167 7.19 3.39 -8.73
C TRP A 167 8.13 2.26 -9.09
N ASN A 168 9.28 2.62 -9.65
CA ASN A 168 10.27 1.67 -10.09
C ASN A 168 11.22 1.28 -8.94
N TRP A 169 11.41 2.17 -7.96
CA TRP A 169 11.94 1.82 -6.64
C TRP A 169 11.07 0.82 -5.90
N LEU A 170 9.74 0.92 -6.00
CA LEU A 170 8.82 -0.06 -5.42
C LEU A 170 9.05 -1.45 -6.03
N ASP A 171 9.16 -1.56 -7.35
CA ASP A 171 9.45 -2.84 -8.04
C ASP A 171 10.79 -3.45 -7.55
N PHE A 172 11.84 -2.63 -7.44
CA PHE A 172 13.15 -3.08 -6.96
C PHE A 172 13.13 -3.52 -5.49
N THR A 173 12.41 -2.78 -4.65
CA THR A 173 12.25 -3.06 -3.22
C THR A 173 11.52 -4.39 -3.02
N VAL A 174 10.43 -4.63 -3.76
CA VAL A 174 9.66 -5.88 -3.70
C VAL A 174 10.52 -7.09 -4.11
N ILE A 175 11.35 -6.97 -5.15
CA ILE A 175 12.25 -8.05 -5.57
C ILE A 175 13.34 -8.29 -4.53
N THR A 176 13.95 -7.23 -4.01
CA THR A 176 15.00 -7.36 -2.99
C THR A 176 14.46 -8.07 -1.75
N PHE A 177 13.28 -7.67 -1.25
CA PHE A 177 12.64 -8.37 -0.14
C PHE A 177 12.28 -9.82 -0.48
N ALA A 178 11.81 -10.11 -1.69
CA ALA A 178 11.52 -11.46 -2.13
C ALA A 178 12.76 -12.38 -2.11
N TYR A 179 13.92 -11.88 -2.54
CA TYR A 179 15.19 -12.62 -2.46
C TYR A 179 15.69 -12.76 -1.02
N VAL A 180 15.61 -11.70 -0.21
CA VAL A 180 16.05 -11.75 1.20
C VAL A 180 15.22 -12.77 2.00
N THR A 181 13.91 -12.86 1.76
CA THR A 181 13.06 -13.85 2.44
C THR A 181 13.30 -15.29 1.99
N GLU A 182 14.01 -15.49 0.88
CA GLU A 182 14.22 -16.78 0.24
C GLU A 182 15.66 -17.31 0.43
N PHE A 183 16.64 -16.41 0.43
CA PHE A 183 18.06 -16.75 0.61
C PHE A 183 18.52 -16.73 2.06
N VAL A 184 17.73 -16.13 2.96
CA VAL A 184 18.07 -16.09 4.37
C VAL A 184 17.08 -16.94 5.16
N ASP A 185 17.49 -18.17 5.50
CA ASP A 185 16.84 -19.02 6.51
C ASP A 185 17.04 -18.40 7.91
N LEU A 186 16.41 -17.24 8.15
CA LEU A 186 16.37 -16.56 9.44
C LEU A 186 15.40 -17.27 10.40
N GLY A 187 15.53 -18.58 10.58
CA GLY A 187 14.87 -19.34 11.65
C GLY A 187 13.34 -19.19 11.77
N ASN A 188 12.82 -19.58 12.94
CA ASN A 188 11.39 -19.68 13.25
C ASN A 188 10.72 -18.31 13.49
N VAL A 189 10.66 -17.44 12.48
CA VAL A 189 9.90 -16.18 12.53
C VAL A 189 8.78 -16.18 11.51
N SER A 190 7.56 -16.36 12.02
CA SER A 190 6.29 -16.18 11.30
C SER A 190 6.23 -14.90 10.45
N ALA A 191 7.00 -13.87 10.82
CA ALA A 191 7.09 -12.58 10.14
C ALA A 191 7.61 -12.65 8.69
N LEU A 192 8.51 -13.58 8.34
CA LEU A 192 9.05 -13.70 6.98
C LEU A 192 7.97 -14.07 5.96
N ARG A 193 6.93 -14.78 6.41
CA ARG A 193 5.75 -15.12 5.60
C ARG A 193 4.92 -13.88 5.24
N THR A 194 4.87 -12.88 6.12
CA THR A 194 4.10 -11.64 5.91
C THR A 194 4.68 -10.77 4.80
N PHE A 195 6.00 -10.77 4.61
CA PHE A 195 6.65 -9.99 3.55
C PHE A 195 6.30 -10.44 2.13
N ARG A 196 5.82 -11.67 1.95
CA ARG A 196 5.34 -12.16 0.65
C ARG A 196 4.16 -11.34 0.12
N VAL A 197 3.38 -10.70 0.99
CA VAL A 197 2.26 -9.79 0.63
C VAL A 197 2.75 -8.55 -0.10
N LEU A 198 4.01 -8.13 0.09
CA LEU A 198 4.59 -6.99 -0.61
C LEU A 198 4.58 -7.17 -2.13
N ARG A 199 4.56 -8.41 -2.64
CA ARG A 199 4.43 -8.70 -4.08
C ARG A 199 3.11 -8.21 -4.66
N ALA A 200 2.04 -8.18 -3.86
CA ALA A 200 0.75 -7.63 -4.30
C ALA A 200 0.82 -6.11 -4.56
N LEU A 201 1.73 -5.38 -3.89
CA LEU A 201 1.95 -3.95 -4.12
C LEU A 201 2.47 -3.65 -5.53
N LYS A 202 3.07 -4.63 -6.22
CA LYS A 202 3.46 -4.51 -7.63
C LYS A 202 2.27 -4.16 -8.54
N THR A 203 1.05 -4.50 -8.15
CA THR A 203 -0.17 -4.10 -8.87
C THR A 203 -0.26 -2.57 -9.04
N ILE A 204 0.26 -1.81 -8.06
CA ILE A 204 0.29 -0.34 -8.09
C ILE A 204 1.24 0.18 -9.17
N SER A 205 2.38 -0.47 -9.39
CA SER A 205 3.33 -0.06 -10.43
C SER A 205 2.87 -0.47 -11.83
N VAL A 206 2.09 -1.55 -11.95
CA VAL A 206 1.57 -2.11 -13.21
C VAL A 206 0.34 -1.37 -13.73
N ILE A 207 -0.59 -0.97 -12.85
CA ILE A 207 -1.82 -0.26 -13.25
C ILE A 207 -1.63 1.26 -13.12
N PRO A 208 -1.59 2.03 -14.21
CA PRO A 208 -1.30 3.46 -14.14
C PRO A 208 -2.41 4.24 -13.41
N GLY A 209 -3.67 3.80 -13.46
CA GLY A 209 -4.76 4.41 -12.68
C GLY A 209 -4.55 4.29 -11.16
N LEU A 210 -3.91 3.22 -10.68
CA LEU A 210 -3.66 3.01 -9.25
C LEU A 210 -2.56 3.94 -8.71
N LYS A 211 -1.60 4.34 -9.56
CA LYS A 211 -0.56 5.34 -9.22
C LYS A 211 -1.16 6.69 -8.86
N THR A 212 -2.18 7.13 -9.61
CA THR A 212 -2.86 8.39 -9.36
C THR A 212 -3.60 8.38 -8.03
N ILE A 213 -4.29 7.28 -7.72
CA ILE A 213 -5.02 7.12 -6.45
C ILE A 213 -4.06 7.17 -5.26
N VAL A 214 -2.96 6.42 -5.32
CA VAL A 214 -1.96 6.41 -4.24
C VAL A 214 -1.27 7.77 -4.12
N GLY A 215 -1.01 8.46 -5.23
CA GLY A 215 -0.50 9.83 -5.21
C GLY A 215 -1.44 10.81 -4.51
N ALA A 216 -2.74 10.75 -4.81
CA ALA A 216 -3.77 11.55 -4.14
C ALA A 216 -3.87 11.22 -2.63
N LEU A 217 -3.75 9.94 -2.27
CA LEU A 217 -3.74 9.51 -0.87
C LEU A 217 -2.53 10.10 -0.12
N ILE A 218 -1.33 10.00 -0.69
CA ILE A 218 -0.10 10.56 -0.09
C ILE A 218 -0.22 12.09 0.05
N GLN A 219 -0.77 12.77 -0.95
CA GLN A 219 -1.03 14.21 -0.86
C GLN A 219 -2.02 14.56 0.26
N SER A 220 -3.04 13.73 0.46
CA SER A 220 -4.02 13.92 1.53
C SER A 220 -3.39 13.76 2.92
N VAL A 221 -2.51 12.78 3.11
CA VAL A 221 -1.76 12.60 4.37
C VAL A 221 -0.89 13.82 4.67
N LYS A 222 -0.22 14.40 3.67
CA LYS A 222 0.60 15.60 3.87
C LYS A 222 -0.23 16.79 4.36
N LYS A 223 -1.46 16.97 3.87
CA LYS A 223 -2.37 18.03 4.33
C LYS A 223 -2.87 17.83 5.77
N LEU A 224 -2.97 16.58 6.22
CA LEU A 224 -3.38 16.23 7.58
C LEU A 224 -2.23 16.25 8.60
N SER A 225 -0.98 16.44 8.17
CA SER A 225 0.20 16.38 9.05
C SER A 225 0.12 17.36 10.22
N ASP A 226 -0.41 18.56 9.99
CA ASP A 226 -0.59 19.59 11.03
C ASP A 226 -1.59 19.14 12.12
N VAL A 227 -2.75 18.61 11.70
CA VAL A 227 -3.76 18.06 12.61
C VAL A 227 -3.24 16.85 13.38
N MET A 228 -2.41 16.01 12.74
CA MET A 228 -1.76 14.88 13.40
C MET A 228 -0.81 15.35 14.52
N ILE A 229 -0.01 16.39 14.29
CA ILE A 229 0.89 16.95 15.31
C ILE A 229 0.08 17.52 16.50
N LEU A 230 -0.97 18.29 16.24
CA LEU A 230 -1.85 18.82 17.29
C LEU A 230 -2.50 17.71 18.12
N THR A 231 -2.94 16.65 17.45
CA THR A 231 -3.56 15.49 18.11
C THR A 231 -2.56 14.77 19.00
N VAL A 232 -1.35 14.51 18.52
CA VAL A 232 -0.28 13.87 19.31
C VAL A 232 0.09 14.74 20.52
N PHE A 233 0.21 16.06 20.35
CA PHE A 233 0.47 16.98 21.44
C PHE A 233 -0.63 16.93 22.51
N CYS A 234 -1.89 17.04 22.09
CA CYS A 234 -3.04 17.00 22.99
C CYS A 234 -3.13 15.67 23.77
N LEU A 235 -2.99 14.54 23.07
CA LEU A 235 -2.98 13.22 23.68
C LEU A 235 -1.81 13.05 24.65
N SER A 236 -0.64 13.64 24.36
CA SER A 236 0.51 13.58 25.27
C SER A 236 0.25 14.32 26.60
N VAL A 237 -0.37 15.50 26.56
CA VAL A 237 -0.72 16.26 27.78
C VAL A 237 -1.73 15.49 28.63
N PHE A 238 -2.80 14.98 28.00
CA PHE A 238 -3.77 14.15 28.71
C PHE A 238 -3.17 12.85 29.25
N ALA A 239 -2.23 12.22 28.52
CA ALA A 239 -1.53 11.04 28.99
C ALA A 239 -0.67 11.34 30.23
N LEU A 240 0.01 12.48 30.29
CA LEU A 240 0.79 12.89 31.47
C LEU A 240 -0.11 13.16 32.68
N ILE A 241 -1.23 13.86 32.49
CA ILE A 241 -2.21 14.10 33.56
C ILE A 241 -2.80 12.77 34.03
N GLY A 242 -3.18 11.90 33.10
CA GLY A 242 -3.73 10.58 33.40
C GLY A 242 -2.75 9.66 34.13
N LEU A 243 -1.46 9.68 33.74
CA LEU A 243 -0.43 8.92 34.42
C LEU A 243 -0.29 9.37 35.88
N GLN A 244 -0.25 10.69 36.14
CA GLN A 244 -0.11 11.19 37.51
C GLN A 244 -1.35 10.92 38.38
N LEU A 245 -2.55 11.01 37.81
CA LEU A 245 -3.79 10.77 38.54
C LEU A 245 -4.07 9.29 38.81
N PHE A 246 -3.71 8.40 37.88
CA PHE A 246 -4.10 6.99 37.93
C PHE A 246 -2.91 6.04 38.14
N MET A 247 -1.73 6.56 38.50
CA MET A 247 -0.56 5.73 38.81
C MET A 247 -0.88 4.73 39.93
N GLY A 248 -0.79 3.44 39.62
CA GLY A 248 -1.03 2.35 40.56
C GLY A 248 -2.49 2.09 40.91
N ASN A 249 -3.40 3.05 40.71
CA ASN A 249 -4.79 2.94 41.17
C ASN A 249 -5.58 1.82 40.47
N LEU A 250 -5.23 1.45 39.23
CA LEU A 250 -5.84 0.34 38.48
C LEU A 250 -5.37 -1.04 38.94
N ARG A 251 -4.34 -1.14 39.79
CA ARG A 251 -3.83 -2.40 40.35
C ARG A 251 -4.44 -2.74 41.70
N ASN A 252 -5.25 -1.83 42.26
CA ASN A 252 -5.95 -2.00 43.51
C ASN A 252 -6.80 -3.28 43.46
N LYS A 253 -6.43 -4.27 44.27
CA LYS A 253 -7.20 -5.50 44.47
C LYS A 253 -7.61 -5.60 45.93
N CYS A 254 -8.82 -6.12 46.17
CA CYS A 254 -9.26 -6.52 47.50
C CYS A 254 -8.59 -7.84 47.85
N ILE A 255 -7.72 -7.84 48.85
CA ILE A 255 -7.11 -9.07 49.37
C ILE A 255 -7.83 -9.45 50.67
N GLN A 256 -8.17 -10.73 50.78
CA GLN A 256 -8.77 -11.30 51.99
C GLN A 256 -7.69 -11.42 53.08
N TRP A 257 -7.99 -10.94 54.29
CA TRP A 257 -7.13 -11.07 55.46
C TRP A 257 -7.88 -11.86 56.56
N PRO A 258 -7.23 -12.76 57.33
CA PRO A 258 -5.85 -13.22 57.22
C PRO A 258 -5.62 -14.18 56.05
N PRO A 259 -4.38 -14.28 55.53
CA PRO A 259 -4.02 -15.34 54.59
C PRO A 259 -4.28 -16.70 55.23
N THR A 260 -4.85 -17.63 54.48
CA THR A 260 -5.24 -18.98 54.98
C THR A 260 -4.07 -19.76 55.61
N ASN A 261 -2.82 -19.36 55.34
CA ASN A 261 -1.59 -20.02 55.79
C ASN A 261 -0.61 -19.09 56.55
N ALA A 262 -1.05 -17.95 57.07
CA ALA A 262 -0.18 -17.13 57.92
C ALA A 262 -0.02 -17.81 59.29
N SER A 263 1.07 -18.57 59.44
CA SER A 263 1.64 -18.82 60.75
C SER A 263 1.97 -17.48 61.40
N LEU A 264 1.78 -17.45 62.71
CA LEU A 264 1.68 -16.31 63.59
C LEU A 264 3.04 -15.57 63.67
N GLU A 265 3.39 -14.79 62.66
CA GLU A 265 4.44 -13.78 62.75
C GLU A 265 3.83 -12.38 62.78
N GLU A 266 4.17 -11.67 63.85
CA GLU A 266 3.68 -10.35 64.24
C GLU A 266 3.92 -9.30 63.16
N HIS A 267 2.94 -9.09 62.29
CA HIS A 267 2.79 -7.81 61.62
C HIS A 267 1.80 -6.96 62.41
N SER A 268 2.32 -5.87 62.97
CA SER A 268 1.65 -4.84 63.75
C SER A 268 0.42 -4.29 63.01
N VAL A 269 -0.73 -4.92 63.23
CA VAL A 269 -2.03 -4.29 63.03
C VAL A 269 -2.34 -3.56 64.33
N GLU A 270 -2.61 -2.26 64.23
CA GLU A 270 -2.99 -1.39 65.35
C GLU A 270 -4.27 -1.94 66.00
N LYS A 271 -4.08 -2.83 67.00
CA LYS A 271 -5.14 -3.50 67.73
C LYS A 271 -5.53 -2.62 68.92
N ASN A 272 -6.65 -1.92 68.81
CA ASN A 272 -7.22 -1.15 69.92
C ASN A 272 -7.94 -2.10 70.88
N ILE A 273 -7.19 -2.73 71.79
CA ILE A 273 -7.74 -3.66 72.78
C ILE A 273 -8.16 -2.88 74.02
N THR A 274 -9.47 -2.83 74.31
CA THR A 274 -9.96 -2.39 75.63
C THR A 274 -10.21 -3.63 76.50
N VAL A 275 -9.48 -3.76 77.60
CA VAL A 275 -9.55 -4.88 78.57
C VAL A 275 -10.20 -4.38 79.85
N ASN A 276 -11.19 -5.11 80.37
CA ASN A 276 -11.79 -4.82 81.68
C ASN A 276 -11.16 -5.69 82.78
N TYR A 277 -11.28 -5.28 84.05
CA TYR A 277 -10.57 -5.82 85.23
C TYR A 277 -10.71 -7.33 85.52
N ASN A 278 -11.51 -8.08 84.77
CA ASN A 278 -11.62 -9.55 84.87
C ASN A 278 -10.95 -10.31 83.70
N GLY A 279 -10.12 -9.63 82.90
CA GLY A 279 -9.33 -10.28 81.85
C GLY A 279 -10.13 -10.73 80.63
N THR A 280 -11.43 -10.40 80.54
CA THR A 280 -12.24 -10.66 79.35
C THR A 280 -12.09 -9.51 78.34
N LEU A 281 -11.67 -9.87 77.12
CA LEU A 281 -11.57 -8.99 75.95
C LEU A 281 -13.00 -8.58 75.52
N ILE A 282 -13.32 -7.28 75.58
CA ILE A 282 -14.71 -6.83 75.30
C ILE A 282 -14.88 -6.40 73.84
N ASN A 283 -13.87 -5.83 73.17
CA ASN A 283 -14.01 -5.41 71.77
C ASN A 283 -12.68 -5.54 70.99
N GLU A 284 -12.69 -6.32 69.90
CA GLU A 284 -11.69 -6.24 68.83
C GLU A 284 -12.25 -5.37 67.70
N THR A 285 -11.81 -4.11 67.63
CA THR A 285 -12.15 -3.24 66.50
C THR A 285 -11.03 -3.31 65.47
N ILE A 286 -11.25 -4.08 64.41
CA ILE A 286 -10.35 -4.10 63.24
C ILE A 286 -10.85 -3.02 62.28
N ASN A 287 -10.00 -2.03 61.95
CA ASN A 287 -10.32 -0.97 60.98
C ASN A 287 -10.41 -1.55 59.56
N CYS A 288 -11.59 -2.07 59.24
CA CYS A 288 -11.90 -2.78 58.01
C CYS A 288 -12.44 -1.79 56.96
N ILE A 289 -11.86 -1.72 55.76
CA ILE A 289 -12.26 -0.72 54.74
C ILE A 289 -13.63 -1.06 54.13
N ARG A 290 -14.01 -2.34 54.05
CA ARG A 290 -15.35 -2.81 53.68
C ARG A 290 -15.60 -4.22 54.20
N GLU A 291 -16.64 -4.39 55.00
CA GLU A 291 -17.12 -5.69 55.48
C GLU A 291 -18.23 -6.19 54.53
N LEU A 292 -18.08 -7.37 53.94
CA LEU A 292 -19.13 -8.04 53.19
C LEU A 292 -19.47 -9.37 53.87
N HIS A 293 -20.77 -9.66 53.91
CA HIS A 293 -21.44 -10.82 54.54
C HIS A 293 -20.53 -12.02 54.84
N ALA A 294 -20.52 -12.44 56.12
CA ALA A 294 -19.71 -13.53 56.73
C ALA A 294 -18.35 -13.16 57.34
N GLY A 295 -18.20 -11.96 57.93
CA GLY A 295 -17.09 -11.63 58.85
C GLY A 295 -15.69 -11.62 58.22
N LYS A 296 -15.60 -11.44 56.90
CA LYS A 296 -14.32 -11.38 56.17
C LYS A 296 -13.92 -9.93 55.92
N CYS A 297 -12.72 -9.57 56.34
CA CYS A 297 -12.14 -8.25 56.11
C CYS A 297 -11.29 -8.21 54.83
N TYR A 298 -11.52 -7.19 54.00
CA TYR A 298 -10.75 -6.91 52.80
C TYR A 298 -10.01 -5.59 52.91
N TYR A 299 -8.75 -5.59 52.50
CA TYR A 299 -7.91 -4.39 52.40
C TYR A 299 -7.53 -4.11 50.95
N TYR A 300 -7.24 -2.84 50.65
CA TYR A 300 -6.62 -2.45 49.39
C TYR A 300 -5.14 -2.79 49.42
N ALA A 301 -4.70 -3.70 48.54
CA ALA A 301 -3.30 -3.82 48.20
C ALA A 301 -2.97 -2.75 47.15
N LYS A 302 -2.08 -1.82 47.51
CA LYS A 302 -1.57 -0.76 46.64
C LYS A 302 -0.36 -1.24 45.83
#